data_AF-A0A7C1JJ98-F1
#
_entry.id   AF-A0A7C1JJ98-F1
#
_cell.length_a   1.000
_cell.length_b   1.000
_cell.length_c   1.000
_cell.angle_alpha   90.00
_cell.angle_beta   90.00
_cell.angle_gamma   90.00
#
_symmetry.space_group_name_H-M   'P 1'
#
loop_
_entity.id
_entity.type
_entity.pdbx_description
1 polymer ?
#
loop_
_entity_poly.entity_id
_entity_poly.type
_entity_poly.pdbx_seq_one_letter_code
_entity_poly.pdbx_strand_id
1 'polypeptide(L)'
;MPRQVNTAELDEFCGLLFRALDRLGGDLLPLFLSERPTAYEKYPRLLLGHIRYHDNVEAGFEEWKSKVLRDASDRRKEEEFPELLALKAWLLEHRSLFEGRKDNLNHLKRSLYARAYEYLYPRRLLTGAYAEANRGNPNALEEDAIRANFRRVVQPHIAKLAEVYGQGEPLQTIVAEAEEFLIANRQRYRWKLREVETVETPEEVAEG
;
A
#
# COMPACT_ATOMS: atom_id res chain seq x y z
N MET A 1 0.79 31.00 -20.21
CA MET A 1 1.99 30.36 -19.61
C MET A 1 1.58 28.99 -19.10
N PRO A 2 2.38 27.92 -19.29
CA PRO A 2 2.08 26.64 -18.65
C PRO A 2 2.08 26.86 -17.14
N ARG A 3 1.00 26.47 -16.44
CA ARG A 3 0.99 26.53 -14.98
C ARG A 3 1.98 25.49 -14.46
N GLN A 4 2.87 25.90 -13.57
CA GLN A 4 3.85 25.02 -12.96
C GLN A 4 3.15 23.95 -12.11
N VAL A 5 3.61 22.70 -12.24
CA VAL A 5 3.11 21.56 -11.46
C VAL A 5 3.72 21.59 -10.06
N ASN A 6 2.87 21.53 -9.03
CA ASN A 6 3.24 21.55 -7.61
C ASN A 6 3.76 20.20 -7.13
N THR A 7 4.94 19.80 -7.59
CA THR A 7 5.40 18.39 -7.44
C THR A 7 5.51 17.94 -5.99
N ALA A 8 6.05 18.77 -5.08
CA ALA A 8 6.26 18.38 -3.68
C ALA A 8 4.94 18.14 -2.93
N GLU A 9 3.97 19.05 -3.07
CA GLU A 9 2.65 18.92 -2.44
C GLU A 9 1.86 17.75 -3.05
N LEU A 10 2.08 17.46 -4.33
CA LEU A 10 1.50 16.28 -4.98
C LEU A 10 2.16 14.97 -4.51
N ASP A 11 3.44 14.98 -4.15
CA ASP A 11 4.13 13.84 -3.53
C ASP A 11 3.57 13.56 -2.14
N GLU A 12 3.38 14.60 -1.33
CA GLU A 12 2.77 14.53 0.00
C GLU A 12 1.34 13.98 -0.07
N PHE A 13 0.50 14.53 -0.96
CA PHE A 13 -0.85 14.02 -1.23
C PHE A 13 -0.83 12.52 -1.55
N CYS A 14 0.07 12.09 -2.43
CA CYS A 14 0.18 10.68 -2.81
C CYS A 14 0.58 9.80 -1.61
N GLY A 15 1.53 10.25 -0.78
CA GLY A 15 1.91 9.55 0.44
C GLY A 15 0.72 9.33 1.37
N LEU A 16 -0.06 10.39 1.66
CA LEU A 16 -1.26 10.33 2.51
C LEU A 16 -2.33 9.42 1.91
N LEU A 17 -2.61 9.55 0.62
CA LEU A 17 -3.60 8.74 -0.09
C LEU A 17 -3.25 7.25 -0.03
N PHE A 18 -2.01 6.90 -0.37
CA PHE A 18 -1.61 5.49 -0.40
C PHE A 18 -1.55 4.90 1.01
N ARG A 19 -1.10 5.67 2.00
CA ARG A 19 -1.15 5.26 3.41
C ARG A 19 -2.58 5.01 3.87
N ALA A 20 -3.50 5.93 3.63
CA ALA A 20 -4.90 5.74 4.01
C ALA A 20 -5.52 4.49 3.34
N LEU A 21 -5.23 4.26 2.06
CA LEU A 21 -5.71 3.06 1.35
C LEU A 21 -5.07 1.77 1.87
N ASP A 22 -3.76 1.78 2.14
CA ASP A 22 -3.04 0.61 2.66
C ASP A 22 -3.49 0.25 4.08
N ARG A 23 -3.81 1.28 4.87
CA ARG A 23 -4.37 1.14 6.20
C ARG A 23 -5.86 0.77 6.19
N LEU A 24 -6.69 1.24 5.27
CA LEU A 24 -8.06 0.70 5.20
C LEU A 24 -8.09 -0.77 4.77
N GLY A 25 -7.02 -1.25 4.13
CA GLY A 25 -6.82 -2.66 3.81
C GLY A 25 -7.87 -3.20 2.83
N GLY A 26 -8.12 -4.51 2.89
CA GLY A 26 -8.89 -5.19 1.85
C GLY A 26 -8.07 -5.30 0.55
N ASP A 27 -8.71 -5.01 -0.58
CA ASP A 27 -8.07 -5.00 -1.90
C ASP A 27 -7.98 -3.57 -2.49
N LEU A 28 -7.87 -2.59 -1.60
CA LEU A 28 -7.71 -1.17 -1.96
C LEU A 28 -6.34 -0.88 -2.59
N LEU A 29 -5.30 -1.57 -2.13
CA LEU A 29 -3.98 -1.59 -2.74
C LEU A 29 -3.45 -3.03 -2.84
N PRO A 30 -2.59 -3.33 -3.82
CA PRO A 30 -2.02 -4.66 -4.00
C PRO A 30 -1.32 -5.21 -2.75
N LEU A 31 -1.59 -6.47 -2.44
CA LEU A 31 -0.79 -7.23 -1.48
C LEU A 31 0.58 -7.57 -2.08
N PHE A 32 0.63 -7.90 -3.37
CA PHE A 32 1.83 -8.32 -4.09
C PHE A 32 2.23 -7.34 -5.18
N LEU A 33 3.55 -7.17 -5.34
CA LEU A 33 4.10 -6.24 -6.32
C LEU A 33 3.97 -6.74 -7.78
N SER A 34 3.60 -8.01 -7.98
CA SER A 34 3.38 -8.62 -9.29
C SER A 34 2.02 -8.28 -9.91
N GLU A 35 1.14 -7.58 -9.19
CA GLU A 35 -0.16 -7.17 -9.70
C GLU A 35 -0.06 -6.24 -10.91
N ARG A 36 -1.13 -6.21 -11.72
CA ARG A 36 -1.20 -5.32 -12.89
C ARG A 36 -1.27 -3.85 -12.44
N PRO A 37 -0.73 -2.89 -13.22
CA PRO A 37 -0.78 -1.45 -12.88
C PRO A 37 -2.18 -0.94 -12.51
N THR A 38 -3.23 -1.46 -13.15
CA THR A 38 -4.62 -1.10 -12.86
C THR A 38 -5.04 -1.36 -11.41
N ALA A 39 -4.44 -2.34 -10.72
CA ALA A 39 -4.73 -2.63 -9.33
C ALA A 39 -4.20 -1.53 -8.39
N TYR A 40 -3.04 -0.94 -8.70
CA TYR A 40 -2.45 0.17 -7.94
C TYR A 40 -3.26 1.46 -8.13
N GLU A 41 -3.76 1.67 -9.35
CA GLU A 41 -4.36 2.95 -9.72
C GLU A 41 -5.86 3.03 -9.46
N LYS A 42 -6.56 1.90 -9.25
CA LYS A 42 -8.04 1.84 -9.22
C LYS A 42 -8.66 2.93 -8.35
N TYR A 43 -8.35 2.97 -7.06
CA TYR A 43 -8.94 3.92 -6.12
C TYR A 43 -8.32 5.32 -6.20
N PRO A 44 -7.00 5.49 -6.36
CA PRO A 44 -6.41 6.81 -6.59
C PRO A 44 -6.97 7.51 -7.85
N ARG A 45 -7.06 6.78 -8.97
CA ARG A 45 -7.59 7.31 -10.23
C ARG A 45 -9.07 7.65 -10.13
N LEU A 46 -9.83 6.90 -9.32
CA LEU A 46 -11.24 7.19 -9.04
C LEU A 46 -11.40 8.53 -8.30
N LEU A 47 -10.62 8.77 -7.23
CA LEU A 47 -10.64 10.05 -6.50
C LEU A 47 -10.36 11.23 -7.45
N LEU A 48 -9.28 11.15 -8.23
CA LEU A 48 -8.95 12.18 -9.22
C LEU A 48 -9.99 12.31 -10.34
N GLY A 49 -10.76 11.26 -10.59
CA GLY A 49 -11.91 11.27 -11.48
C GLY A 49 -13.05 12.12 -10.94
N HIS A 50 -13.47 11.84 -9.70
CA HIS A 50 -14.57 12.56 -9.06
C HIS A 50 -14.24 14.02 -8.79
N ILE A 51 -13.04 14.33 -8.29
CA ILE A 51 -12.61 15.72 -8.09
C ILE A 51 -12.65 16.49 -9.41
N ARG A 52 -12.18 15.88 -10.51
CA ARG A 52 -12.24 16.50 -11.84
C ARG A 52 -13.66 16.69 -12.36
N TYR A 53 -14.55 15.73 -12.11
CA TYR A 53 -15.92 15.75 -12.60
C TYR A 53 -16.73 16.86 -11.92
N HIS A 54 -16.63 16.96 -10.60
CA HIS A 54 -17.33 17.97 -9.81
C HIS A 54 -16.64 19.33 -9.81
N ASP A 55 -15.34 19.37 -10.15
CA ASP A 55 -14.45 20.52 -9.92
C ASP A 55 -14.56 21.04 -8.48
N ASN A 56 -14.71 20.10 -7.54
CA ASN A 56 -14.91 20.35 -6.12
C ASN A 56 -14.29 19.19 -5.34
N VAL A 57 -13.33 19.49 -4.46
CA VAL A 57 -12.60 18.47 -3.72
C VAL A 57 -13.50 17.74 -2.74
N GLU A 58 -14.36 18.45 -2.02
CA GLU A 58 -15.21 17.84 -1.00
C GLU A 58 -16.21 16.85 -1.62
N ALA A 59 -16.95 17.29 -2.65
CA ALA A 59 -17.90 16.44 -3.35
C ALA A 59 -17.21 15.21 -3.96
N GLY A 60 -16.03 15.42 -4.58
CA GLY A 60 -15.25 14.34 -5.15
C GLY A 60 -14.77 13.33 -4.11
N PHE A 61 -14.37 13.82 -2.93
CA PHE A 61 -13.94 12.98 -1.81
C PHE A 61 -15.09 12.18 -1.22
N GLU A 62 -16.26 12.79 -1.00
CA GLU A 62 -17.41 12.11 -0.38
C GLU A 62 -17.95 10.97 -1.26
N GLU A 63 -17.99 11.16 -2.58
CA GLU A 63 -18.36 10.11 -3.53
C GLU A 63 -17.32 8.97 -3.53
N TRP A 64 -16.04 9.32 -3.60
CA TRP A 64 -14.94 8.35 -3.55
C TRP A 64 -14.91 7.55 -2.24
N LYS A 65 -15.08 8.22 -1.10
CA LYS A 65 -15.09 7.63 0.25
C LYS A 65 -16.12 6.52 0.34
N SER A 66 -17.32 6.74 -0.18
CA SER A 66 -18.40 5.75 -0.17
C SER A 66 -18.01 4.46 -0.90
N LYS A 67 -17.23 4.56 -1.99
CA LYS A 67 -16.72 3.40 -2.71
C LYS A 67 -15.56 2.71 -1.99
N VAL A 68 -14.64 3.49 -1.43
CA VAL A 68 -13.50 2.96 -0.65
C VAL A 68 -13.97 2.19 0.57
N LEU A 69 -14.87 2.77 1.37
CA LEU A 69 -15.38 2.11 2.57
C LEU A 69 -16.22 0.87 2.26
N ARG A 70 -16.76 0.74 1.06
CA ARG A 70 -17.43 -0.50 0.65
C ARG A 70 -16.44 -1.64 0.44
N ASP A 71 -15.30 -1.33 -0.18
CA ASP A 71 -14.31 -2.31 -0.61
C ASP A 71 -13.15 -2.50 0.42
N ALA A 72 -13.11 -1.69 1.48
CA ALA A 72 -12.16 -1.79 2.59
C ALA A 72 -12.41 -3.01 3.49
N SER A 73 -11.45 -3.36 4.34
CA SER A 73 -11.61 -4.42 5.35
C SER A 73 -12.62 -4.01 6.43
N ASP A 74 -13.68 -4.80 6.65
CA ASP A 74 -14.72 -4.51 7.65
C ASP A 74 -14.15 -4.24 9.04
N ARG A 75 -13.16 -5.03 9.47
CA ARG A 75 -12.48 -4.85 10.76
C ARG A 75 -11.77 -3.50 10.87
N ARG A 76 -11.14 -3.03 9.79
CA ARG A 76 -10.27 -1.85 9.80
C ARG A 76 -11.00 -0.55 9.52
N LYS A 77 -12.22 -0.60 8.98
CA LYS A 77 -12.99 0.60 8.63
C LYS A 77 -13.13 1.56 9.81
N GLU A 78 -13.37 1.04 11.01
CA GLU A 78 -13.52 1.85 12.23
C GLU A 78 -12.16 2.28 12.78
N GLU A 79 -11.22 1.34 12.91
CA GLU A 79 -9.87 1.58 13.46
C GLU A 79 -9.10 2.66 12.67
N GLU A 80 -9.24 2.64 11.33
CA GLU A 80 -8.45 3.44 10.40
C GLU A 80 -9.25 4.56 9.74
N PHE A 81 -10.52 4.75 10.15
CA PHE A 81 -11.32 5.90 9.72
C PHE A 81 -10.64 7.26 9.95
N PRO A 82 -9.90 7.47 11.07
CA PRO A 82 -9.20 8.73 11.29
C PRO A 82 -8.17 9.07 10.20
N GLU A 83 -7.49 8.10 9.61
CA GLU A 83 -6.55 8.32 8.49
C GLU A 83 -7.29 8.84 7.24
N LEU A 84 -8.51 8.37 7.01
CA LEU A 84 -9.37 8.85 5.93
C LEU A 84 -9.84 10.30 6.17
N LEU A 85 -10.14 10.66 7.42
CA LEU A 85 -10.48 12.03 7.80
C LEU A 85 -9.27 12.98 7.70
N ALA A 86 -8.07 12.52 8.06
CA ALA A 86 -6.84 13.28 7.90
C ALA A 86 -6.58 13.60 6.42
N LEU A 87 -6.76 12.61 5.53
CA LEU A 87 -6.69 12.83 4.08
C LEU A 87 -7.74 13.85 3.60
N LYS A 88 -8.99 13.78 4.10
CA LYS A 88 -10.03 14.78 3.77
C LYS A 88 -9.59 16.19 4.19
N ALA A 89 -9.13 16.35 5.42
CA ALA A 89 -8.72 17.64 5.95
C ALA A 89 -7.60 18.25 5.11
N TRP A 90 -6.56 17.48 4.81
CA TRP A 90 -5.44 17.91 3.98
C TRP A 90 -5.91 18.33 2.58
N LEU A 91 -6.79 17.54 1.95
CA LEU A 91 -7.36 17.83 0.65
C LEU A 91 -8.15 19.15 0.62
N LEU A 92 -8.92 19.43 1.66
CA LEU A 92 -9.70 20.68 1.77
C LEU A 92 -8.80 21.90 1.97
N GLU A 93 -7.76 21.78 2.80
CA GLU A 93 -6.74 22.81 2.99
C GLU A 93 -6.01 23.12 1.68
N HIS A 94 -5.73 22.09 0.88
CA HIS A 94 -4.99 22.18 -0.37
C HIS A 94 -5.87 22.16 -1.62
N ARG A 95 -7.17 22.50 -1.50
CA ARG A 95 -8.14 22.40 -2.62
C ARG A 95 -7.71 23.14 -3.89
N SER A 96 -6.94 24.21 -3.73
CA SER A 96 -6.38 25.03 -4.81
C SER A 96 -5.39 24.28 -5.70
N LEU A 97 -4.87 23.12 -5.26
CA LEU A 97 -4.05 22.23 -6.07
C LEU A 97 -4.87 21.42 -7.08
N PHE A 98 -6.19 21.28 -6.87
CA PHE A 98 -7.05 20.39 -7.63
C PHE A 98 -8.16 21.13 -8.39
N GLU A 99 -8.88 22.03 -7.71
CA GLU A 99 -10.01 22.79 -8.27
C GLU A 99 -9.53 23.79 -9.34
N GLY A 100 -10.09 23.73 -10.54
CA GLY A 100 -9.65 24.52 -11.68
C GLY A 100 -8.22 24.22 -12.16
N ARG A 101 -7.59 23.13 -11.67
CA ARG A 101 -6.18 22.75 -11.95
C ARG A 101 -6.08 21.44 -12.73
N LYS A 102 -6.56 21.46 -13.98
CA LYS A 102 -6.49 20.29 -14.89
C LYS A 102 -5.07 19.75 -15.08
N ASP A 103 -4.04 20.61 -15.06
CA ASP A 103 -2.65 20.21 -15.25
C ASP A 103 -2.13 19.33 -14.10
N ASN A 104 -2.39 19.72 -12.84
CA ASN A 104 -2.03 18.92 -11.67
C ASN A 104 -2.74 17.55 -11.68
N LEU A 105 -4.05 17.55 -11.97
CA LEU A 105 -4.83 16.32 -12.07
C LEU A 105 -4.34 15.39 -13.19
N ASN A 106 -3.95 15.95 -14.34
CA ASN A 106 -3.41 15.17 -15.45
C ASN A 106 -2.00 14.64 -15.14
N HIS A 107 -1.16 15.44 -14.47
CA HIS A 107 0.16 15.01 -14.01
C HIS A 107 0.03 13.82 -13.06
N LEU A 108 -0.77 13.97 -12.01
CA LEU A 108 -1.06 12.88 -11.07
C LEU A 108 -1.49 11.62 -11.79
N LYS A 109 -2.52 11.70 -12.65
CA LYS A 109 -3.04 10.54 -13.41
C LYS A 109 -1.98 9.82 -14.25
N ARG A 110 -0.97 10.53 -14.76
CA ARG A 110 0.13 9.94 -15.55
C ARG A 110 1.22 9.32 -14.68
N SER A 111 1.42 9.85 -13.47
CA SER A 111 2.45 9.37 -12.53
C SER A 111 1.93 8.43 -11.43
N LEU A 112 0.62 8.15 -11.38
CA LEU A 112 -0.02 7.40 -10.29
C LEU A 112 0.65 6.05 -10.05
N TYR A 113 0.81 5.23 -11.08
CA TYR A 113 1.44 3.92 -10.93
C TYR A 113 2.85 4.00 -10.33
N ALA A 114 3.70 4.89 -10.86
CA ALA A 114 5.07 5.02 -10.36
C ALA A 114 5.11 5.41 -8.88
N ARG A 115 4.29 6.40 -8.47
CA ARG A 115 4.20 6.86 -7.08
C ARG A 115 3.63 5.79 -6.15
N ALA A 116 2.59 5.08 -6.59
CA ALA A 116 2.00 4.00 -5.82
C ALA A 116 2.97 2.82 -5.65
N TYR A 117 3.72 2.50 -6.70
CA TYR A 117 4.75 1.46 -6.66
C TYR A 117 5.89 1.86 -5.73
N GLU A 118 6.39 3.10 -5.81
CA GLU A 118 7.43 3.63 -4.94
C GLU A 118 7.02 3.61 -3.46
N TYR A 119 5.75 3.93 -3.16
CA TYR A 119 5.19 3.79 -1.83
C TYR A 119 5.15 2.33 -1.37
N LEU A 120 4.60 1.43 -2.19
CA LEU A 120 4.37 0.04 -1.79
C LEU A 120 5.63 -0.81 -1.76
N TYR A 121 6.58 -0.57 -2.67
CA TYR A 121 7.76 -1.40 -2.89
C TYR A 121 8.52 -1.72 -1.60
N PRO A 122 9.02 -0.72 -0.84
CA PRO A 122 9.83 -1.03 0.33
C PRO A 122 9.02 -1.72 1.43
N ARG A 123 7.73 -1.38 1.57
CA ARG A 123 6.84 -2.00 2.56
C ARG A 123 6.61 -3.48 2.25
N ARG A 124 6.26 -3.79 1.00
CA ARG A 124 6.02 -5.18 0.55
C ARG A 124 7.29 -6.01 0.47
N LEU A 125 8.44 -5.39 0.20
CA LEU A 125 9.74 -6.05 0.27
C LEU A 125 9.99 -6.58 1.68
N LEU A 126 9.80 -5.76 2.71
CA LEU A 126 10.04 -6.15 4.10
C LEU A 126 9.04 -7.21 4.58
N THR A 127 7.74 -7.04 4.33
CA THR A 127 6.74 -8.04 4.74
C THR A 127 6.92 -9.36 4.00
N GLY A 128 7.24 -9.31 2.71
CA GLY A 128 7.54 -10.47 1.90
C GLY A 128 8.79 -11.21 2.37
N ALA A 129 9.86 -10.48 2.71
CA ALA A 129 11.10 -11.05 3.24
C ALA A 129 10.92 -11.70 4.61
N TYR A 130 10.16 -11.07 5.51
CA TYR A 130 9.86 -11.66 6.81
C TYR A 130 9.09 -12.99 6.66
N ALA A 131 8.03 -13.00 5.83
CA ALA A 131 7.23 -14.19 5.61
C ALA A 131 8.04 -15.30 4.92
N GLU A 132 8.96 -14.93 4.02
CA GLU A 132 9.87 -15.87 3.35
C GLU A 132 10.86 -16.51 4.33
N ALA A 133 11.52 -15.70 5.16
CA ALA A 133 12.51 -16.15 6.13
C ALA A 133 11.90 -17.06 7.23
N ASN A 134 10.59 -17.00 7.42
CA ASN A 134 9.84 -17.83 8.37
C ASN A 134 8.93 -18.85 7.67
N ARG A 135 9.20 -19.20 6.40
CA ARG A 135 8.48 -20.28 5.71
C ARG A 135 8.49 -21.56 6.56
N GLY A 136 7.34 -22.22 6.66
CA GLY A 136 7.17 -23.44 7.46
C GLY A 136 7.04 -23.21 8.97
N ASN A 137 7.10 -21.96 9.46
CA ASN A 137 6.89 -21.62 10.87
C ASN A 137 5.64 -20.73 11.07
N PRO A 138 4.44 -21.32 11.26
CA PRO A 138 3.22 -20.55 11.46
C PRO A 138 3.23 -19.62 12.67
N ASN A 139 3.92 -20.00 13.74
CA ASN A 139 4.00 -19.21 14.97
C ASN A 139 4.75 -17.89 14.76
N ALA A 140 5.61 -17.80 13.75
CA ALA A 140 6.33 -16.56 13.42
C ALA A 140 5.42 -15.45 12.87
N LEU A 141 4.23 -15.78 12.38
CA LEU A 141 3.23 -14.81 11.92
C LEU A 141 2.29 -14.36 13.04
N GLU A 142 2.38 -14.91 14.25
CA GLU A 142 1.63 -14.40 15.39
C GLU A 142 2.15 -13.01 15.78
N GLU A 143 1.25 -12.16 16.28
CA GLU A 143 1.52 -10.73 16.47
C GLU A 143 2.72 -10.47 17.38
N ASP A 144 2.80 -11.16 18.52
CA ASP A 144 3.90 -11.02 19.47
C ASP A 144 5.24 -11.47 18.85
N ALA A 145 5.20 -12.52 18.02
CA ALA A 145 6.39 -13.01 17.34
C ALA A 145 6.90 -12.01 16.30
N ILE A 146 5.98 -11.38 15.54
CA ILE A 146 6.31 -10.31 14.58
C ILE A 146 6.95 -9.14 15.33
N ARG A 147 6.30 -8.61 16.37
CA ARG A 147 6.80 -7.47 17.15
C ARG A 147 8.19 -7.71 17.73
N ALA A 148 8.47 -8.93 18.18
CA ALA A 148 9.76 -9.29 18.75
C ALA A 148 10.87 -9.47 17.70
N ASN A 149 10.54 -9.91 16.47
CA ASN A 149 11.53 -10.41 15.53
C ASN A 149 11.61 -9.66 14.20
N PHE A 150 10.61 -8.87 13.82
CA PHE A 150 10.50 -8.29 12.48
C PHE A 150 11.78 -7.61 12.03
N ARG A 151 12.20 -6.58 12.76
CA ARG A 151 13.39 -5.78 12.45
C ARG A 151 14.66 -6.62 12.33
N ARG A 152 14.85 -7.57 13.25
CA ARG A 152 16.02 -8.46 13.26
C ARG A 152 16.04 -9.34 12.01
N VAL A 153 14.90 -9.92 11.64
CA VAL A 153 14.78 -10.85 10.50
C VAL A 153 14.98 -10.11 9.18
N VAL A 154 14.39 -8.92 9.02
CA VAL A 154 14.47 -8.17 7.76
C VAL A 154 15.67 -7.21 7.69
N GLN A 155 16.57 -7.23 8.68
CA GLN A 155 17.71 -6.31 8.77
C GLN A 155 18.55 -6.20 7.48
N PRO A 156 18.85 -7.31 6.74
CA PRO A 156 19.57 -7.21 5.48
C PRO A 156 18.85 -6.37 4.43
N HIS A 157 17.51 -6.36 4.43
CA HIS A 157 16.70 -5.55 3.54
C HIS A 157 16.62 -4.09 4.02
N ILE A 158 16.51 -3.87 5.34
CA ILE A 158 16.57 -2.52 5.91
C ILE A 158 17.90 -1.83 5.56
N ALA A 159 19.03 -2.55 5.65
CA ALA A 159 20.33 -2.03 5.27
C ALA A 159 20.38 -1.56 3.81
N LYS A 160 19.83 -2.35 2.88
CA LYS A 160 19.73 -1.97 1.46
C LYS A 160 18.82 -0.76 1.24
N LEU A 161 17.67 -0.71 1.93
CA LEU A 161 16.76 0.43 1.83
C LEU A 161 17.41 1.71 2.37
N ALA A 162 18.29 1.61 3.37
CA ALA A 162 19.00 2.77 3.89
C ALA A 162 19.98 3.41 2.90
N GLU A 163 20.46 2.66 1.90
CA GLU A 163 21.29 3.22 0.82
C GLU A 163 20.49 4.19 -0.08
N VAL A 164 19.17 4.01 -0.15
CA VAL A 164 18.26 4.82 -0.99
C VAL A 164 17.55 5.90 -0.18
N TYR A 165 17.01 5.54 0.99
CA TYR A 165 16.17 6.40 1.82
C TYR A 165 16.94 7.07 2.99
N GLY A 166 18.22 6.74 3.17
CA GLY A 166 19.01 7.16 4.32
C GLY A 166 18.60 6.46 5.62
N GLN A 167 19.26 6.82 6.73
CA GLN A 167 19.00 6.26 8.08
C GLN A 167 18.01 7.11 8.90
N GLY A 168 17.31 8.05 8.25
CA GLY A 168 16.45 9.03 8.91
C GLY A 168 15.02 8.54 9.14
N GLU A 169 14.16 9.49 9.48
CA GLU A 169 12.72 9.31 9.69
C GLU A 169 12.01 8.56 8.53
N PRO A 170 12.31 8.82 7.23
CA PRO A 170 11.64 8.12 6.14
C PRO A 170 11.79 6.59 6.21
N LEU A 171 13.00 6.11 6.49
CA LEU A 171 13.26 4.67 6.62
C LEU A 171 12.56 4.09 7.85
N GLN A 172 12.58 4.81 8.97
CA GLN A 172 11.91 4.36 10.20
C GLN A 172 10.41 4.21 9.99
N THR A 173 9.78 5.17 9.30
CA THR A 173 8.36 5.13 8.93
C THR A 173 8.07 3.95 8.00
N ILE A 174 8.89 3.70 6.98
CA ILE A 174 8.75 2.54 6.09
C ILE A 174 8.79 1.22 6.89
N VAL A 175 9.74 1.07 7.80
CA VAL A 175 9.90 -0.15 8.61
C VAL A 175 8.70 -0.35 9.54
N ALA A 176 8.27 0.71 10.24
CA ALA A 176 7.12 0.65 11.14
C ALA A 176 5.83 0.32 10.38
N GLU A 177 5.57 1.00 9.26
CA GLU A 177 4.38 0.74 8.44
C GLU A 177 4.38 -0.68 7.85
N ALA A 178 5.55 -1.21 7.46
CA ALA A 178 5.66 -2.60 7.00
C ALA A 178 5.35 -3.61 8.11
N GLU A 179 5.86 -3.37 9.33
CA GLU A 179 5.59 -4.20 10.51
C GLU A 179 4.09 -4.21 10.85
N GLU A 180 3.47 -3.03 10.97
CA GLU A 180 2.04 -2.88 11.21
C GLU A 180 1.20 -3.53 10.12
N PHE A 181 1.58 -3.32 8.85
CA PHE A 181 0.89 -3.94 7.72
C PHE A 181 0.95 -5.47 7.80
N LEU A 182 2.10 -6.05 8.14
CA LEU A 182 2.25 -7.49 8.29
C LEU A 182 1.38 -8.01 9.43
N ILE A 183 1.36 -7.35 10.58
CA ILE A 183 0.51 -7.72 11.72
C ILE A 183 -0.96 -7.74 11.30
N ALA A 184 -1.42 -6.68 10.63
CA ALA A 184 -2.80 -6.55 10.17
C ALA A 184 -3.19 -7.59 9.10
N ASN A 185 -2.24 -7.98 8.24
CA ASN A 185 -2.47 -8.88 7.10
C ASN A 185 -1.90 -10.28 7.27
N ARG A 186 -1.42 -10.67 8.47
CA ARG A 186 -0.71 -11.93 8.74
C ARG A 186 -1.41 -13.18 8.18
N GLN A 187 -2.74 -13.20 8.23
CA GLN A 187 -3.56 -14.29 7.70
C GLN A 187 -3.37 -14.49 6.19
N ARG A 188 -3.20 -13.40 5.44
CA ARG A 188 -2.96 -13.41 3.99
C ARG A 188 -1.56 -13.88 3.60
N TYR A 189 -0.65 -14.03 4.57
CA TYR A 189 0.69 -14.57 4.34
C TYR A 189 0.80 -16.05 4.72
N ARG A 190 -0.26 -16.67 5.27
CA ARG A 190 -0.25 -18.09 5.64
C ARG A 190 -0.02 -19.04 4.47
N TRP A 191 -0.35 -18.66 3.23
CA TRP A 191 -0.08 -19.49 2.05
C TRP A 191 1.42 -19.66 1.79
N LYS A 192 2.28 -18.70 2.17
CA LYS A 192 3.74 -18.84 2.09
C LYS A 192 4.30 -19.87 3.08
N LEU A 193 3.47 -20.33 4.03
CA LEU A 193 3.81 -21.36 5.01
C LEU A 193 3.38 -22.76 4.58
N ARG A 194 2.59 -22.90 3.50
CA ARG A 194 2.39 -24.22 2.91
C ARG A 194 3.72 -24.59 2.27
N GLU A 195 4.40 -25.58 2.85
CA GLU A 195 5.41 -26.31 2.11
C GLU A 195 4.79 -26.68 0.76
N VAL A 196 5.58 -26.53 -0.30
CA VAL A 196 5.28 -27.22 -1.54
C VAL A 196 5.22 -28.69 -1.14
N GLU A 197 4.03 -29.22 -0.88
CA GLU A 197 3.80 -30.66 -0.95
C GLU A 197 4.28 -31.02 -2.35
N THR A 198 5.51 -31.52 -2.42
CA THR A 198 6.04 -32.21 -3.57
C THR A 198 5.01 -33.26 -3.89
N VAL A 199 4.25 -33.01 -4.96
CA VAL A 199 3.46 -34.03 -5.62
C VAL A 199 4.49 -35.06 -6.05
N GLU A 200 4.70 -36.09 -5.24
CA GLU A 200 5.34 -37.32 -5.66
C GLU A 200 4.44 -37.88 -6.76
N THR A 201 4.82 -37.64 -8.00
CA THR A 201 4.27 -38.34 -9.15
C THR A 201 4.58 -39.82 -8.92
N PRO A 202 3.58 -40.72 -8.84
CA PRO A 202 3.87 -42.14 -8.77
C PRO A 202 4.57 -42.55 -10.06
N GLU A 203 5.75 -43.16 -9.94
CA GLU A 203 6.41 -43.82 -11.06
C GLU A 203 5.43 -44.82 -11.69
N GLU A 204 5.16 -44.64 -12.98
CA GLU A 204 4.51 -45.66 -13.81
C GLU A 204 5.38 -46.92 -13.75
N VAL A 205 4.90 -47.93 -13.03
CA VAL A 205 5.42 -49.28 -13.08
C VAL A 205 5.13 -49.82 -14.49
N ALA A 206 6.16 -49.83 -15.33
CA ALA A 206 6.17 -50.60 -16.55
C ALA A 206 6.29 -52.10 -16.20
N GLU A 207 5.15 -52.78 -16.12
CA GLU A 207 5.04 -54.22 -16.40
C GLU A 207 4.43 -54.30 -17.82
N GLY A 208 4.97 -55.01 -18.80
CA GLY A 208 5.65 -56.29 -18.80
C GLY A 208 5.01 -57.11 -19.93
#